data_AF-A0A7C6VV25-F1
#
_entry.id   AF-A0A7C6VV25-F1
#
_cell.length_a   1.000
_cell.length_b   1.000
_cell.length_c   1.000
_cell.angle_alpha   90.00
_cell.angle_beta   90.00
_cell.angle_gamma   90.00
#
_symmetry.space_group_name_H-M   'P 1'
#
loop_
_entity.id
_entity.type
_entity.pdbx_description
1 polymer ?
#
loop_
_entity_poly.entity_id
_entity_poly.type
_entity_poly.pdbx_seq_one_letter_code
_entity_poly.pdbx_strand_id
1 'polypeptide(L)'
;MNSQNRPFGSYQQRFAGSSNPTIKNPSTQVSQDAQFNDRDCLNDMLATEKWLTDGFNVMAREASHQSLHNDIMNILNETHQATRDLFNLMFEKGWYTIQPEQPTQVAKEYQKFQGYESQFPQQQSTPYGSGGMYQPRQF
;
A
#
# COMPACT_ATOMS: atom_id res chain seq x y z
N MET A 1 10.77 -31.45 -19.71
CA MET A 1 9.49 -30.73 -19.49
C MET A 1 9.80 -29.39 -18.84
N ASN A 2 9.19 -28.32 -19.36
CA ASN A 2 9.58 -26.90 -19.26
C ASN A 2 9.95 -26.35 -17.87
N SER A 3 11.16 -25.80 -17.76
CA SER A 3 11.52 -24.77 -16.78
C SER A 3 11.12 -23.41 -17.35
N GLN A 4 9.98 -22.86 -16.90
CA GLN A 4 9.58 -21.49 -17.22
C GLN A 4 10.24 -20.53 -16.22
N ASN A 5 11.45 -20.09 -16.58
CA ASN A 5 12.07 -18.89 -16.06
C ASN A 5 11.19 -17.70 -16.51
N ARG A 6 10.26 -17.25 -15.68
CA ARG A 6 9.45 -16.06 -15.98
C ARG A 6 10.31 -14.83 -15.68
N PRO A 7 10.60 -13.96 -16.65
CA PRO A 7 11.24 -12.68 -16.37
C PRO A 7 10.33 -11.90 -15.43
N PHE A 8 10.88 -11.34 -14.36
CA PHE A 8 10.18 -10.29 -13.61
C PHE A 8 9.77 -9.20 -14.62
N GLY A 9 8.48 -8.88 -14.62
CA GLY A 9 7.82 -8.17 -15.71
C GLY A 9 8.51 -6.86 -16.07
N SER A 10 8.73 -6.67 -17.36
CA SER A 10 9.07 -5.37 -17.94
C SER A 10 7.89 -4.42 -17.68
N TYR A 11 8.04 -3.51 -16.73
CA TYR A 11 7.12 -2.38 -16.58
C TYR A 11 7.28 -1.48 -17.80
N GLN A 12 6.49 -1.72 -18.84
CA GLN A 12 6.27 -0.72 -19.88
C GLN A 12 5.51 0.45 -19.23
N GLN A 13 6.16 1.61 -19.12
CA GLN A 13 5.52 2.88 -18.77
C GLN A 13 4.43 3.19 -19.83
N ARG A 14 3.21 2.71 -19.58
CA ARG A 14 2.03 2.97 -20.41
C ARG A 14 1.34 4.29 -20.09
N PHE A 15 1.82 5.03 -19.10
CA PHE A 15 1.24 6.31 -18.71
C PHE A 15 2.16 7.45 -19.17
N ALA A 16 1.80 8.05 -20.31
CA ALA A 16 2.22 9.41 -20.61
C ALA A 16 1.50 10.30 -19.59
N GLY A 17 2.11 10.52 -18.43
CA GLY A 17 1.45 11.29 -17.37
C GLY A 17 1.06 12.68 -17.86
N SER A 18 -0.04 13.17 -17.32
CA SER A 18 -0.52 14.50 -17.61
C SER A 18 0.31 15.54 -16.83
N SER A 19 0.54 16.71 -17.42
CA SER A 19 1.37 17.80 -16.89
C SER A 19 0.73 18.58 -15.71
N ASN A 20 -0.04 17.87 -14.85
CA ASN A 20 -0.85 18.30 -13.70
C ASN A 20 -2.37 18.47 -13.95
N PRO A 21 -3.17 17.39 -14.09
CA PRO A 21 -4.59 17.47 -13.83
C PRO A 21 -4.78 17.17 -12.34
N THR A 22 -4.88 18.20 -11.52
CA THR A 22 -5.46 18.02 -10.19
C THR A 22 -6.82 17.34 -10.36
N ILE A 23 -7.00 16.15 -9.79
CA ILE A 23 -8.25 15.38 -9.91
C ILE A 23 -9.16 15.78 -8.75
N LYS A 24 -10.29 16.42 -9.09
CA LYS A 24 -11.26 16.93 -8.12
C LYS A 24 -12.65 17.06 -8.75
N ASN A 25 -13.70 16.71 -8.03
CA ASN A 25 -15.08 16.98 -8.45
C ASN A 25 -15.50 18.44 -8.15
N PRO A 26 -16.57 18.95 -8.80
CA PRO A 26 -17.15 20.23 -8.43
C PRO A 26 -17.43 20.32 -6.93
N SER A 27 -16.98 21.41 -6.30
CA SER A 27 -17.13 21.56 -4.85
C SER A 27 -18.54 22.01 -4.50
N THR A 28 -19.18 21.28 -3.60
CA THR A 28 -20.38 21.75 -2.90
C THR A 28 -19.99 22.87 -1.93
N GLN A 29 -20.89 23.84 -1.76
CA GLN A 29 -20.68 24.99 -0.86
C GLN A 29 -20.93 24.57 0.58
N VAL A 30 -20.10 25.06 1.49
CA VAL A 30 -20.19 24.86 2.93
C VAL A 30 -19.89 26.21 3.58
N SER A 31 -20.57 26.54 4.68
CA SER A 31 -20.32 27.83 5.34
C SER A 31 -18.88 27.89 5.83
N GLN A 32 -18.22 29.03 5.65
CA GLN A 32 -16.83 29.28 6.07
C GLN A 32 -16.77 30.08 7.39
N ASP A 33 -17.79 29.94 8.22
CA ASP A 33 -17.83 30.59 9.52
C ASP A 33 -16.96 29.83 10.54
N ALA A 34 -16.73 30.42 11.71
CA ALA A 34 -16.00 29.77 12.80
C ALA A 34 -16.70 28.54 13.39
N GLN A 35 -17.89 28.19 12.88
CA GLN A 35 -18.63 27.01 13.30
C GLN A 35 -18.08 25.77 12.60
N PHE A 36 -17.95 24.69 13.38
CA PHE A 36 -17.55 23.38 12.88
C PHE A 36 -18.60 22.87 11.89
N ASN A 37 -18.24 22.83 10.60
CA ASN A 37 -19.15 22.47 9.52
C ASN A 37 -18.95 21.01 9.07
N ASP A 38 -19.80 20.52 8.17
CA ASP A 38 -19.76 19.15 7.66
C ASP A 38 -18.41 18.76 7.03
N ARG A 39 -17.74 19.72 6.38
CA ARG A 39 -16.43 19.47 5.78
C ARG A 39 -15.37 19.27 6.85
N ASP A 40 -15.38 20.09 7.90
CA ASP A 40 -14.47 19.95 9.04
C ASP A 40 -14.72 18.62 9.77
N CYS A 41 -16.00 18.26 9.94
CA CYS A 41 -16.40 16.98 10.53
C CYS A 41 -15.89 15.78 9.72
N LEU A 42 -16.08 15.77 8.40
CA LEU A 42 -15.55 14.69 7.55
C LEU A 42 -14.02 14.65 7.51
N ASN A 43 -13.35 15.82 7.56
CA ASN A 43 -11.88 15.86 7.66
C ASN A 43 -11.40 15.23 8.96
N ASP A 44 -12.02 15.56 10.09
CA ASP A 44 -11.67 15.03 11.41
C ASP A 44 -11.92 13.52 11.50
N MET A 45 -13.07 13.06 11.03
CA MET A 45 -13.37 11.63 10.92
C MET A 45 -12.34 10.92 10.02
N LEU A 46 -12.04 11.44 8.83
CA LEU A 46 -11.07 10.81 7.93
C LEU A 46 -9.66 10.76 8.55
N ALA A 47 -9.25 11.78 9.30
CA ALA A 47 -7.97 11.79 10.01
C ALA A 47 -7.92 10.74 11.13
N THR A 48 -9.03 10.62 11.88
CA THR A 48 -9.18 9.65 12.96
C THR A 48 -9.12 8.22 12.43
N GLU A 49 -9.87 7.92 11.37
CA GLU A 49 -9.88 6.58 10.77
C GLU A 49 -8.50 6.19 10.24
N LYS A 50 -7.77 7.10 9.58
CA LYS A 50 -6.38 6.84 9.17
C LYS A 50 -5.48 6.48 10.35
N TRP A 51 -5.55 7.27 11.43
CA TRP A 51 -4.78 7.03 12.63
C TRP A 51 -5.11 5.67 13.27
N LEU A 52 -6.40 5.31 13.31
CA LEU A 52 -6.83 3.99 13.77
C LEU A 52 -6.28 2.86 12.90
N THR A 53 -6.35 2.99 11.56
CA THR A 53 -5.81 1.96 10.66
C THR A 53 -4.31 1.75 10.87
N ASP A 54 -3.54 2.81 11.09
CA ASP A 54 -2.09 2.69 11.37
C ASP A 54 -1.84 1.91 12.67
N GLY A 55 -2.59 2.24 13.73
CA GLY A 55 -2.51 1.55 15.03
C GLY A 55 -2.91 0.08 14.95
N PHE A 56 -4.04 -0.22 14.29
CA PHE A 56 -4.50 -1.60 14.11
C PHE A 56 -3.56 -2.42 13.24
N ASN A 57 -2.90 -1.82 12.24
CA ASN A 57 -1.87 -2.51 11.46
C ASN A 57 -0.68 -2.93 12.34
N VAL A 58 -0.24 -2.10 13.29
CA VAL A 58 0.81 -2.48 14.25
C VAL A 58 0.31 -3.61 15.15
N MET A 59 -0.86 -3.45 15.76
CA MET A 59 -1.43 -4.48 16.64
C MET A 59 -1.64 -5.83 15.93
N ALA A 60 -2.15 -5.83 14.69
CA ALA A 60 -2.35 -7.05 13.92
C ALA A 60 -1.02 -7.78 13.68
N ARG A 61 0.07 -7.06 13.42
CA ARG A 61 1.39 -7.64 13.19
C ARG A 61 2.04 -8.20 14.46
N GLU A 62 1.71 -7.63 15.61
CA GLU A 62 2.37 -7.96 16.90
C GLU A 62 1.50 -8.83 17.83
N ALA A 63 0.23 -9.06 17.50
CA ALA A 63 -0.68 -9.88 18.29
C ALA A 63 -0.20 -11.34 18.35
N SER A 64 0.17 -11.79 19.54
CA SER A 64 0.69 -13.15 19.77
C SER A 64 -0.39 -14.23 19.86
N HIS A 65 -1.64 -13.86 20.14
CA HIS A 65 -2.77 -14.78 20.30
C HIS A 65 -3.67 -14.78 19.07
N GLN A 66 -3.94 -15.96 18.50
CA GLN A 66 -4.66 -16.11 17.22
C GLN A 66 -6.07 -15.51 17.23
N SER A 67 -6.84 -15.69 18.31
CA SER A 67 -8.19 -15.12 18.39
C SER A 67 -8.16 -13.59 18.35
N LEU A 68 -7.22 -12.99 19.10
CA LEU A 68 -7.07 -11.54 19.17
C LEU A 68 -6.61 -10.99 17.82
N HIS A 69 -5.65 -11.66 17.17
CA HIS A 69 -5.24 -11.33 15.81
C HIS A 69 -6.43 -11.31 14.86
N ASN A 70 -7.30 -12.33 14.89
CA ASN A 70 -8.47 -12.40 14.02
C ASN A 70 -9.46 -11.26 14.29
N ASP A 71 -9.72 -10.94 15.55
CA ASP A 71 -10.60 -9.83 15.94
C ASP A 71 -10.04 -8.49 15.44
N ILE A 72 -8.73 -8.25 15.63
CA ILE A 72 -8.07 -7.03 15.13
C ILE A 72 -8.13 -6.96 13.61
N MET A 73 -7.91 -8.07 12.90
CA MET A 73 -8.01 -8.09 11.45
C MET A 73 -9.42 -7.75 10.95
N ASN A 74 -10.46 -8.22 11.64
CA ASN A 74 -11.84 -7.86 11.32
C ASN A 74 -12.08 -6.37 11.52
N ILE A 75 -11.71 -5.82 12.67
CA ILE A 75 -11.83 -4.39 12.97
C ILE A 75 -11.06 -3.56 11.95
N LEU A 76 -9.80 -3.93 11.66
CA LEU A 76 -8.95 -3.25 10.68
C LEU A 76 -9.61 -3.18 9.29
N ASN A 77 -10.22 -4.28 8.85
CA ASN A 77 -10.94 -4.32 7.57
C ASN A 77 -12.14 -3.37 7.57
N GLU A 78 -12.93 -3.35 8.65
CA GLU A 78 -14.06 -2.44 8.81
C GLU A 78 -13.61 -0.97 8.82
N THR A 79 -12.54 -0.64 9.57
CA THR A 79 -11.93 0.70 9.63
C THR A 79 -11.41 1.13 8.25
N HIS A 80 -10.79 0.23 7.49
CA HIS A 80 -10.39 0.51 6.11
C HIS A 80 -11.59 0.84 5.22
N GLN A 81 -12.70 0.10 5.34
CA GLN A 81 -13.90 0.37 4.59
C GLN A 81 -14.53 1.72 4.97
N ALA A 82 -14.61 2.03 6.26
CA ALA A 82 -15.08 3.33 6.75
C ALA A 82 -14.23 4.50 6.20
N THR A 83 -12.90 4.36 6.26
CA THR A 83 -11.96 5.34 5.67
C THR A 83 -12.23 5.53 4.18
N ARG A 84 -12.48 4.44 3.44
CA ARG A 84 -12.76 4.46 2.00
C ARG A 84 -14.05 5.18 1.69
N ASP A 85 -15.09 4.97 2.48
CA ASP A 85 -16.41 5.59 2.31
C ASP A 85 -16.37 7.09 2.62
N LEU A 86 -15.69 7.50 3.69
CA LEU A 86 -15.43 8.91 4.00
C LEU A 86 -14.68 9.61 2.86
N PHE A 87 -13.60 8.99 2.37
CA PHE A 87 -12.86 9.53 1.23
C PHE A 87 -13.74 9.68 -0.01
N ASN A 88 -14.55 8.67 -0.34
CA ASN A 88 -15.44 8.71 -1.49
C ASN A 88 -16.45 9.84 -1.37
N LEU A 89 -17.08 9.98 -0.20
CA LEU A 89 -18.04 11.03 0.07
C LEU A 89 -17.40 12.43 -0.04
N MET A 90 -16.22 12.61 0.54
CA MET A 90 -15.49 13.88 0.42
C MET A 90 -15.06 14.16 -1.02
N PHE A 91 -14.68 13.13 -1.77
CA PHE A 91 -14.33 13.27 -3.18
C PHE A 91 -15.56 13.63 -4.03
N GLU A 92 -16.70 12.97 -3.83
CA GLU A 92 -17.99 13.28 -4.47
C GLU A 92 -18.42 14.72 -4.23
N LYS A 93 -18.30 15.19 -2.98
CA LYS A 93 -18.61 16.57 -2.59
C LYS A 93 -17.61 17.62 -3.11
N GLY A 94 -16.52 17.19 -3.74
CA GLY A 94 -15.43 18.05 -4.19
C GLY A 94 -14.63 18.67 -3.04
N TRP A 95 -14.63 18.05 -1.87
CA TRP A 95 -13.89 18.50 -0.69
C TRP A 95 -12.51 17.86 -0.57
N TYR A 96 -12.28 16.75 -1.30
CA TYR A 96 -10.99 16.09 -1.40
C TYR A 96 -10.37 16.28 -2.79
N THR A 97 -9.06 16.48 -2.83
CA THR A 97 -8.31 16.71 -4.07
C THR A 97 -7.18 15.71 -4.19
N ILE A 98 -7.09 15.02 -5.33
CA ILE A 98 -6.02 14.06 -5.60
C ILE A 98 -5.01 14.73 -6.54
N GLN A 99 -3.76 14.78 -6.11
CA GLN A 99 -2.66 15.22 -6.96
C GLN A 99 -2.00 13.96 -7.54
N PRO A 100 -2.02 13.76 -8.86
CA PRO A 100 -1.27 12.67 -9.46
C PRO A 100 0.23 12.92 -9.26
N GLU A 101 0.97 11.85 -8.99
CA GLU A 101 2.44 11.92 -8.87
C GLU A 101 3.07 12.24 -10.23
N GLN A 102 4.20 12.96 -10.20
CA GLN A 102 4.90 13.33 -11.43
C GLN A 102 5.58 12.10 -12.05
N PRO A 103 5.41 11.86 -13.36
CA PRO A 103 6.02 10.71 -14.05
C PRO A 103 7.53 10.62 -13.87
N THR A 104 8.20 11.78 -13.77
CA THR A 104 9.64 11.89 -13.54
C THR A 104 10.04 11.33 -12.18
N GLN A 105 9.25 11.58 -11.13
CA GLN A 105 9.52 11.09 -9.78
C GLN A 105 9.29 9.57 -9.70
N VAL A 106 8.22 9.07 -10.35
CA VAL A 106 7.98 7.62 -10.49
C VAL A 106 9.14 6.95 -11.24
N ALA A 107 9.60 7.53 -12.35
CA ALA A 107 10.73 7.00 -13.13
C ALA A 107 12.04 6.98 -12.31
N LYS A 108 12.28 8.02 -11.49
CA LYS A 108 13.46 8.13 -10.64
C LYS A 108 13.50 7.03 -9.58
N GLU A 109 12.41 6.82 -8.84
CA GLU A 109 12.36 5.75 -7.83
C GLU A 109 12.47 4.38 -8.51
N TYR A 110 11.83 4.17 -9.67
CA TYR A 110 11.97 2.94 -10.44
C TYR A 110 13.43 2.62 -10.76
N GLN A 111 14.19 3.58 -11.31
CA GLN A 111 15.62 3.40 -11.61
C GLN A 111 16.46 3.09 -10.35
N LYS A 112 16.16 3.76 -9.23
CA LYS A 112 16.84 3.52 -7.95
C LYS A 112 16.67 2.07 -7.48
N PHE A 113 15.44 1.54 -7.54
CA PHE A 113 15.18 0.15 -7.12
C PHE A 113 15.68 -0.88 -8.14
N GLN A 114 15.67 -0.58 -9.45
CA GLN A 114 16.34 -1.42 -10.46
C GLN A 114 17.85 -1.57 -10.16
N GLY A 115 18.51 -0.52 -9.68
CA GLY A 115 19.92 -0.60 -9.28
C GLY A 115 20.18 -1.62 -8.17
N TYR A 116 19.20 -1.90 -7.31
CA TYR A 116 19.31 -2.90 -6.24
C TYR A 116 19.27 -4.34 -6.74
N GLU A 117 18.90 -4.60 -8.00
CA GLU A 117 18.98 -5.96 -8.58
C GLU A 117 20.41 -6.52 -8.54
N SER A 118 21.41 -5.64 -8.61
CA SER A 118 22.83 -6.02 -8.48
C SER A 118 23.21 -6.55 -7.10
N GLN A 119 22.41 -6.29 -6.08
CA GLN A 119 22.62 -6.75 -4.70
C GLN A 119 21.94 -8.10 -4.44
N PHE A 120 21.14 -8.61 -5.38
CA PHE A 120 20.55 -9.93 -5.23
C PHE A 120 21.64 -11.00 -5.29
N PRO A 121 21.58 -12.02 -4.41
CA PRO A 121 22.51 -13.14 -4.46
C PRO A 121 22.45 -13.79 -5.84
N GLN A 122 23.56 -13.79 -6.56
CA GLN A 122 23.64 -14.61 -7.77
C GLN A 122 23.57 -16.07 -7.34
N GLN A 123 22.70 -16.85 -7.99
CA GLN A 123 22.66 -18.29 -7.81
C GLN A 123 24.01 -18.85 -8.23
N GLN A 124 24.92 -19.02 -7.27
CA GLN A 124 26.11 -19.83 -7.46
C GLN A 124 25.60 -21.26 -7.61
N SER A 125 25.55 -21.73 -8.86
CA SER A 125 25.47 -23.15 -9.15
C SER A 125 26.69 -23.82 -8.51
N THR A 126 26.50 -24.40 -7.33
CA THR A 126 27.54 -25.17 -6.65
C THR A 126 27.85 -26.42 -7.47
N PRO A 127 29.12 -26.66 -7.87
CA PRO A 127 29.48 -27.77 -8.75
C PRO A 127 29.83 -29.07 -7.99
N TYR A 128 29.17 -29.37 -6.88
CA TYR A 128 29.35 -30.60 -6.10
C TYR A 128 28.03 -30.90 -5.38
N GLY A 129 27.45 -32.09 -5.34
CA GLY A 129 27.80 -33.39 -5.88
C GLY A 129 26.64 -34.34 -5.57
N SER A 130 26.37 -35.25 -6.50
CA SER A 130 25.45 -36.38 -6.31
C SER A 130 25.88 -37.24 -5.11
N GLY A 131 24.96 -37.50 -4.19
CA GLY A 131 24.94 -38.73 -3.39
C GLY A 131 25.29 -38.60 -1.90
N GLY A 132 24.37 -39.07 -1.05
CA GLY A 132 24.73 -39.90 0.09
C GLY A 132 24.55 -39.32 1.50
N MET A 133 23.51 -39.84 2.17
CA MET A 133 23.41 -40.19 3.59
C MET A 133 23.17 -39.06 4.62
N TYR A 134 21.88 -38.88 4.94
CA TYR A 134 21.44 -38.39 6.25
C TYR A 134 21.71 -39.48 7.31
N GLN A 135 22.48 -39.15 8.35
CA GLN A 135 22.41 -39.87 9.62
C GLN A 135 21.49 -39.10 10.59
N PRO A 136 20.47 -39.74 11.19
CA PRO A 136 19.62 -39.09 12.17
C PRO A 136 20.37 -38.94 13.51
N ARG A 137 20.26 -37.77 14.14
CA ARG A 137 20.72 -37.57 15.53
C ARG A 137 19.82 -38.38 16.47
N GLN A 138 20.43 -39.26 17.25
CA GLN A 138 19.77 -39.95 18.35
C GLN A 138 19.50 -38.94 19.48
N PHE A 139 18.23 -38.86 19.89
CA PHE A 139 17.86 -38.55 21.27
C PHE A 139 17.40 -39.86 21.90
#